data_AF-A0A524EDR2-F1
#
_entry.id   AF-A0A524EDR2-F1
#
_cell.length_a   1.000
_cell.length_b   1.000
_cell.length_c   1.000
_cell.angle_alpha   90.00
_cell.angle_beta   90.00
_cell.angle_gamma   90.00
#
_symmetry.space_group_name_H-M   'P 1'
#
loop_
_entity.id
_entity.type
_entity.pdbx_description
1 polymer ?
#
loop_
_entity_poly.entity_id
_entity_poly.type
_entity_poly.pdbx_seq_one_letter_code
_entity_poly.pdbx_strand_id
1 'polypeptide(L)'
;MNICIDIGNHILSLNKNGIPETYSEIFIELSKLGIIDKTLEEKLIKMTKFRNLLGHLYMDIDNKKIYEILQENLEDFNEFKKQVFKKFKTQLLNESK
;
A
#
# COMPACT_ATOMS: atom_id res chain seq x y z
N MET A 1 0.49 -1.48 6.60
CA MET A 1 1.51 -1.20 5.55
C MET A 1 2.10 -2.46 4.94
N ASN A 2 2.84 -3.31 5.67
CA ASN A 2 3.48 -4.51 5.07
C ASN A 2 2.49 -5.40 4.29
N ILE A 3 1.30 -5.63 4.85
CA ILE A 3 0.23 -6.37 4.15
C ILE A 3 -0.15 -5.71 2.80
N CYS A 4 -0.19 -4.37 2.71
CA CYS A 4 -0.47 -3.67 1.46
C CYS A 4 0.64 -3.87 0.44
N ILE A 5 1.90 -3.89 0.89
CA ILE A 5 3.08 -4.21 0.07
C ILE A 5 2.98 -5.63 -0.46
N ASP A 6 2.65 -6.60 0.40
CA ASP A 6 2.54 -8.02 0.02
C ASP A 6 1.42 -8.25 -1.00
N ILE A 7 0.24 -7.65 -0.77
CA ILE A 7 -0.88 -7.67 -1.71
C ILE A 7 -0.46 -7.05 -3.05
N GLY A 8 0.19 -5.87 -3.01
CA GLY A 8 0.66 -5.19 -4.19
C GLY A 8 1.64 -6.02 -5.01
N ASN A 9 2.65 -6.58 -4.37
CA ASN A 9 3.62 -7.48 -5.00
C ASN A 9 2.95 -8.71 -5.61
N HIS A 10 2.01 -9.32 -4.88
CA HIS A 10 1.27 -10.45 -5.40
C HIS A 10 0.51 -10.08 -6.68
N ILE A 11 -0.21 -8.95 -6.68
CA ILE A 11 -0.92 -8.45 -7.87
C ILE A 11 0.05 -8.18 -9.03
N LEU A 12 1.18 -7.53 -8.78
CA LEU A 12 2.16 -7.20 -9.83
C LEU A 12 2.81 -8.46 -10.42
N SER A 13 3.08 -9.48 -9.59
CA SER A 13 3.63 -10.77 -10.05
C SER A 13 2.75 -11.47 -11.09
N LEU A 14 1.43 -11.27 -11.03
CA LEU A 14 0.47 -11.85 -11.97
C LEU A 14 0.45 -11.10 -13.32
N ASN A 15 0.86 -9.84 -13.34
CA ASN A 15 0.77 -8.97 -14.51
C ASN A 15 2.05 -8.94 -15.37
N LYS A 16 3.11 -9.68 -15.01
CA LYS A 16 4.43 -9.67 -15.69
C LYS A 16 5.07 -8.28 -15.81
N ASN A 17 4.59 -7.29 -15.07
CA ASN A 17 5.33 -6.04 -14.88
C ASN A 17 6.58 -6.39 -14.07
N GLY A 18 7.72 -5.81 -14.44
CA GLY A 18 9.01 -6.09 -13.80
C GLY A 18 8.95 -6.03 -12.27
N ILE A 19 9.90 -6.69 -11.61
CA ILE A 19 9.97 -6.75 -10.16
C ILE A 19 10.26 -5.33 -9.65
N PRO A 20 9.38 -4.73 -8.82
CA PRO A 20 9.64 -3.41 -8.22
C PRO A 20 10.91 -3.48 -7.38
N GLU A 21 11.82 -2.52 -7.57
CA GLU A 21 13.07 -2.44 -6.81
C GLU A 21 12.84 -1.82 -5.43
N THR A 22 11.78 -1.01 -5.30
CA THR A 22 11.40 -0.35 -4.05
C THR A 22 9.94 -0.59 -3.70
N TYR A 23 9.64 -0.52 -2.40
CA TYR A 23 8.24 -0.58 -1.94
C TYR A 23 7.39 0.58 -2.47
N SER A 24 7.98 1.72 -2.82
CA SER A 24 7.25 2.85 -3.40
C SER A 24 6.82 2.56 -4.83
N GLU A 25 7.66 1.89 -5.62
CA GLU A 25 7.34 1.49 -6.99
C GLU A 25 6.13 0.55 -7.07
N ILE A 26 5.93 -0.30 -6.06
CA ILE A 26 4.74 -1.15 -5.99
C ILE A 26 3.47 -0.30 -6.13
N PHE A 27 3.34 0.76 -5.34
CA PHE A 27 2.15 1.61 -5.36
C PHE A 27 2.04 2.43 -6.65
N ILE A 28 3.17 2.87 -7.21
CA ILE A 28 3.22 3.54 -8.52
C ILE A 28 2.66 2.61 -9.62
N GLU A 29 3.10 1.35 -9.65
CA GLU A 29 2.63 0.38 -10.64
C GLU A 29 1.16 0.01 -10.44
N LEU A 30 0.70 -0.15 -9.20
CA LEU A 30 -0.73 -0.38 -8.92
C LEU A 30 -1.61 0.77 -9.42
N SER A 31 -1.13 2.02 -9.28
CA SER A 31 -1.81 3.22 -9.76
C SER A 31 -1.83 3.29 -11.29
N LYS A 32 -0.71 2.96 -11.96
CA LYS A 32 -0.65 2.84 -13.44
C LYS A 32 -1.62 1.79 -13.99
N LEU A 33 -1.82 0.69 -13.27
CA LEU A 33 -2.80 -0.34 -13.61
C LEU A 33 -4.26 0.07 -13.28
N GLY A 34 -4.46 1.27 -12.73
CA GLY A 34 -5.76 1.79 -12.31
C GLY A 34 -6.41 0.95 -11.21
N ILE A 35 -5.60 0.33 -10.35
CA ILE A 35 -6.06 -0.46 -9.21
C ILE A 35 -6.29 0.45 -8.01
N ILE A 36 -5.39 1.42 -7.82
CA ILE A 36 -5.54 2.50 -6.87
C ILE A 36 -5.52 3.85 -7.60
N ASP A 37 -6.09 4.88 -7.01
CA ASP A 37 -5.99 6.25 -7.52
C ASP A 37 -4.66 6.92 -7.10
N LYS A 38 -4.35 8.03 -7.77
CA LYS A 38 -3.10 8.79 -7.56
C LYS A 38 -3.00 9.38 -6.15
N THR A 39 -4.13 9.77 -5.56
CA THR A 39 -4.17 10.35 -4.21
C THR A 39 -3.75 9.31 -3.17
N LEU A 40 -4.29 8.10 -3.28
CA LEU A 40 -3.96 6.98 -2.40
C LEU A 40 -2.52 6.49 -2.63
N GLU A 41 -2.06 6.45 -3.89
CA GLU A 41 -0.66 6.16 -4.22
C GLU A 41 0.31 7.05 -3.42
N GLU A 42 0.13 8.37 -3.47
CA GLU A 42 1.01 9.33 -2.81
C GLU A 42 1.04 9.15 -1.29
N LYS A 43 -0.13 8.88 -0.68
CA LYS A 43 -0.25 8.62 0.76
C LYS A 43 0.48 7.34 1.16
N LEU A 44 0.30 6.25 0.42
CA LEU A 44 0.94 4.97 0.72
C LEU A 44 2.46 5.06 0.53
N ILE A 45 2.95 5.78 -0.47
CA ILE A 45 4.39 6.05 -0.64
C ILE A 45 4.94 6.80 0.59
N LYS A 46 4.27 7.86 1.06
CA LYS A 46 4.68 8.60 2.26
C LYS A 46 4.75 7.70 3.48
N MET A 47 3.73 6.88 3.72
CA MET A 47 3.68 5.95 4.85
C MET A 47 4.77 4.87 4.77
N THR A 48 5.14 4.46 3.55
CA THR A 48 6.23 3.50 3.32
C THR A 48 7.59 4.11 3.69
N LYS A 49 7.83 5.37 3.31
CA LYS A 49 9.02 6.12 3.70
C LYS A 49 9.06 6.38 5.20
N PHE A 50 7.92 6.72 5.81
CA PHE A 50 7.79 6.90 7.25
C PHE A 50 8.16 5.63 8.02
N ARG A 51 7.64 4.46 7.61
CA ARG A 51 8.03 3.16 8.19
C ARG A 51 9.55 2.93 8.12
N ASN A 52 10.17 3.20 6.98
CA ASN A 52 11.62 3.02 6.81
C ASN A 52 12.40 3.98 7.71
N LEU A 53 11.91 5.21 7.86
CA LEU A 53 12.50 6.22 8.73
C LEU A 53 12.42 5.82 10.21
N LEU A 54 11.29 5.25 10.66
CA LEU A 54 11.13 4.78 12.03
C LEU A 54 12.23 3.76 12.40
N GLY A 55 12.53 2.81 11.52
CA GLY A 55 13.61 1.83 11.71
C GLY A 55 14.97 2.45 12.05
N HIS A 56 15.26 3.61 11.46
CA HIS A 56 16.50 4.35 11.70
C HIS A 56 16.42 5.29 12.91
N LEU A 57 15.25 5.84 13.22
CA LEU A 57 15.05 6.86 14.25
C LEU A 57 14.51 6.34 15.59
N TYR A 58 14.31 5.02 15.73
CA TYR A 58 13.83 4.40 16.98
C TYR A 58 14.68 4.73 18.21
N MET A 59 15.92 5.20 18.05
CA MET A 59 16.78 5.61 19.17
C MET A 59 16.55 7.05 19.66
N ASP A 60 15.99 7.93 18.82
CA ASP A 60 15.97 9.38 19.08
C ASP A 60 14.55 9.99 19.15
N ILE A 61 13.50 9.24 18.78
CA ILE A 61 12.12 9.77 18.69
C ILE A 61 11.22 9.31 19.85
N ASP A 62 10.37 10.23 20.32
CA ASP A 62 9.27 9.99 21.26
C ASP A 62 8.20 9.05 20.67
N ASN A 63 8.08 7.87 21.27
CA ASN A 63 7.08 6.84 20.93
C ASN A 63 5.64 7.36 20.89
N LYS A 64 5.30 8.38 21.69
CA LYS A 64 3.94 8.96 21.71
C LYS A 64 3.60 9.66 20.40
N LYS A 65 4.54 10.43 19.85
CA LYS A 65 4.38 11.08 18.54
C LYS A 65 4.27 10.06 17.41
N ILE A 66 5.04 8.98 17.48
CA ILE A 66 4.95 7.88 16.51
C ILE A 66 3.55 7.26 16.56
N TYR A 67 3.04 6.98 17.76
CA TYR A 67 1.72 6.42 17.94
C TYR A 67 0.61 7.33 17.38
N GLU A 68 0.66 8.64 17.64
CA GLU A 68 -0.30 9.61 17.10
C GLU A 68 -0.31 9.61 15.57
N ILE A 69 0.85 9.68 14.92
CA ILE A 69 0.99 9.65 13.45
C ILE A 69 0.45 8.34 12.85
N LEU A 70 0.66 7.21 13.55
CA LEU A 70 0.17 5.90 13.11
C LEU A 70 -1.36 5.79 13.18
N GLN A 71 -2.01 6.51 14.10
CA GLN A 71 -3.47 6.50 14.23
C GLN A 71 -4.17 7.37 13.19
N GLU A 72 -3.57 8.48 12.77
CA GLU A 72 -4.22 9.45 11.86
C GLU A 72 -4.49 8.91 10.45
N ASN A 73 -3.74 7.90 10.00
CA ASN A 73 -3.75 7.43 8.61
C ASN A 73 -4.34 6.02 8.44
N LEU A 74 -5.04 5.50 9.46
CA LEU A 74 -5.62 4.14 9.39
C LEU A 74 -6.68 3.99 8.28
N GLU A 75 -7.39 5.07 7.95
CA GLU A 75 -8.40 5.08 6.89
C GLU A 75 -7.81 4.85 5.49
N ASP A 76 -6.54 5.19 5.26
CA ASP A 76 -5.90 4.95 3.97
C ASP A 76 -5.80 3.44 3.67
N PHE A 77 -5.71 2.59 4.70
CA PHE A 77 -5.74 1.14 4.53
C PHE A 77 -7.14 0.62 4.17
N ASN A 78 -8.20 1.24 4.71
CA ASN A 78 -9.58 0.92 4.33
C ASN A 78 -9.84 1.29 2.87
N GLU A 79 -9.36 2.46 2.43
CA GLU A 79 -9.50 2.89 1.05
C GLU A 79 -8.69 1.99 0.11
N PHE A 80 -7.46 1.60 0.47
CA PHE A 80 -6.69 0.60 -0.28
C PHE A 80 -7.45 -0.71 -0.48
N LYS A 81 -7.97 -1.28 0.61
CA LYS A 81 -8.81 -2.48 0.55
C LYS A 81 -9.97 -2.28 -0.43
N LYS A 82 -10.72 -1.20 -0.27
CA LYS A 82 -11.91 -0.91 -1.09
C LYS A 82 -11.57 -0.80 -2.58
N GLN A 83 -10.50 -0.10 -2.94
CA GLN A 83 -10.10 0.08 -4.34
C GLN A 83 -9.62 -1.24 -4.98
N VAL A 84 -8.80 -2.01 -4.26
CA VAL A 84 -8.38 -3.36 -4.70
C VAL A 84 -9.61 -4.27 -4.89
N PHE A 85 -10.51 -4.35 -3.91
CA PHE A 85 -11.73 -5.14 -4.02
C PHE A 85 -12.61 -4.70 -5.19
N LYS A 86 -12.76 -3.38 -5.40
CA LYS A 86 -13.54 -2.82 -6.51
C LYS A 86 -12.96 -3.25 -7.85
N LYS A 87 -11.63 -3.25 -8.00
CA LYS A 87 -10.95 -3.66 -9.23
C LYS A 87 -11.21 -5.13 -9.57
N PHE A 88 -11.16 -6.01 -8.58
CA PHE A 88 -11.25 -7.47 -8.78
C PHE A 88 -12.64 -8.07 -8.51
N LYS A 89 -13.65 -7.24 -8.21
CA LYS A 89 -15.01 -7.67 -7.87
C LYS A 89 -15.60 -8.67 -8.88
N THR A 90 -15.42 -8.43 -10.17
CA THR A 90 -15.96 -9.29 -11.24
C THR A 90 -15.27 -10.64 -11.30
N GLN A 91 -13.97 -10.68 -11.00
CA GLN A 91 -13.16 -11.90 -11.00
C GLN A 91 -13.56 -12.80 -9.83
N LEU A 92 -13.74 -12.21 -8.64
CA LEU A 92 -14.19 -12.90 -7.42
C LEU A 92 -15.61 -13.49 -7.54
N LEU A 93 -16.52 -12.81 -8.24
CA LEU A 93 -17.90 -13.29 -8.44
C LEU A 93 -17.98 -14.44 -9.45
N ASN A 94 -17.00 -14.57 -10.35
CA ASN A 94 -16.97 -15.63 -11.36
C ASN A 94 -16.31 -16.93 -10.87
N GLU A 95 -15.44 -16.87 -9.85
CA GLU A 95 -14.83 -18.06 -9.21
C GLU A 95 -15.74 -18.73 -8.16
N SER A 96 -16.89 -18.12 -7.86
CA SER A 96 -17.89 -18.64 -6.91
C SER A 96 -19.00 -19.48 -7.58
N LYS A 97 -18.82 -19.86 -8.85
CA LYS A 97 -19.72 -20.73 -9.63
C LYS A 97 -18.95 -21.93 -10.14
#